data_AF-G1KQV2-F1
#
_entry.id   AF-G1KQV2-F1
#
_cell.length_a   1.000
_cell.length_b   1.000
_cell.length_c   1.000
_cell.angle_alpha   90.00
_cell.angle_beta   90.00
_cell.angle_gamma   90.00
#
_symmetry.space_group_name_H-M   'P 1'
#
loop_
_entity.id
_entity.type
_entity.pdbx_description
1 polymer ?
#
loop_
_entity_poly.entity_id
_entity_poly.type
_entity_poly.pdbx_seq_one_letter_code
_entity_poly.pdbx_strand_id
1 'polypeptide(L)'
;MACCCASSGRAEAGAVTSFASSRHQRGGGGGGRGGEPARATNMSFDFRRFDIYRKVPKDLTQPTFTGAIISVCCCFFILFLLLSELTGFIATEVKECERNREDKVLSCYRKRVNELYVEDPDKDSSGKIEVTLNISLPNLHCELIGLDIQDEMGRHEIGHIDNSVKIPLNNGDGCRFESHFSINKIPGNFHVSTHSATAQPQNPDMTHVIHKLSFGDQLQAQKIRGSFNALEGADKLSSNPLASHDYILKIVPTVYEDMSGKQQYPFQYTVANKEYVVYSHTGRITPAIWFRYDLTPITLKYIERRQPLYRFITTICAIIGGTFTVAGIFDSCIFTASEAWKKIQLGKMQ
;
A
#
# COMPACT_ATOMS: atom_id res chain seq x y z
N MET A 1 -22.02 14.96 -14.41
CA MET A 1 -20.92 15.31 -15.35
C MET A 1 -20.95 16.82 -15.51
N ALA A 2 -19.81 17.47 -15.27
CA ALA A 2 -19.51 18.92 -15.41
C ALA A 2 -20.14 19.91 -14.41
N CYS A 3 -19.30 20.32 -13.44
CA CYS A 3 -19.32 21.61 -12.74
C CYS A 3 -18.83 22.73 -13.68
N CYS A 4 -19.35 23.96 -13.54
CA CYS A 4 -18.58 25.16 -13.16
C CYS A 4 -19.38 26.47 -13.33
N CYS A 5 -19.11 27.40 -12.41
CA CYS A 5 -19.36 28.85 -12.48
C CYS A 5 -20.83 29.33 -12.47
N ALA A 6 -21.30 29.73 -11.28
CA ALA A 6 -22.33 30.76 -11.15
C ALA A 6 -21.74 31.95 -10.40
N SER A 7 -21.48 33.01 -11.17
CA SER A 7 -21.28 34.38 -10.72
C SER A 7 -22.43 34.82 -9.82
N SER A 8 -22.06 35.38 -8.67
CA SER A 8 -22.91 36.21 -7.81
C SER A 8 -23.64 37.27 -8.65
N GLY A 9 -24.97 37.19 -8.63
CA GLY A 9 -25.90 38.02 -9.37
C GLY A 9 -27.31 37.56 -9.04
N ARG A 10 -27.78 37.84 -7.81
CA ARG A 10 -29.16 37.57 -7.41
C ARG A 10 -30.08 38.62 -8.04
N ALA A 11 -30.94 38.17 -8.96
CA ALA A 11 -32.24 38.76 -9.18
C ALA A 11 -33.25 38.00 -8.30
N GLU A 12 -33.96 38.71 -7.42
CA GLU A 12 -35.13 38.17 -6.73
C GLU A 12 -36.27 37.99 -7.73
N ALA A 13 -36.77 36.76 -7.85
CA ALA A 13 -38.14 36.50 -8.29
C ALA A 13 -38.58 35.17 -7.67
N GLY A 14 -39.48 35.25 -6.70
CA GLY A 14 -40.14 34.08 -6.13
C GLY A 14 -40.93 33.35 -7.22
N ALA A 15 -40.77 32.03 -7.30
CA ALA A 15 -41.58 31.17 -8.15
C ALA A 15 -42.30 30.16 -7.28
N VAL A 16 -43.55 30.49 -6.96
CA VAL A 16 -44.59 29.56 -6.51
C VAL A 16 -44.73 28.47 -7.59
N THR A 17 -44.58 27.22 -7.20
CA THR A 17 -44.85 26.06 -8.05
C THR A 17 -46.35 25.97 -8.32
N SER A 18 -46.78 26.34 -9.53
CA SER A 18 -48.12 26.04 -10.04
C SER A 18 -47.99 25.07 -11.22
N PHE A 19 -48.37 23.82 -10.98
CA PHE A 19 -48.64 22.83 -12.01
C PHE A 19 -49.99 23.18 -12.64
N ALA A 20 -49.99 23.79 -13.82
CA ALA A 20 -51.20 23.98 -14.62
C ALA A 20 -51.18 23.03 -15.82
N SER A 21 -51.96 21.95 -15.69
CA SER A 21 -52.34 21.03 -16.76
C SER A 21 -53.17 21.78 -17.81
N SER A 22 -52.65 21.92 -19.04
CA SER A 22 -53.39 22.54 -20.13
C SER A 22 -54.38 21.55 -20.75
N ARG A 23 -55.63 21.63 -20.29
CA ARG A 23 -56.82 21.02 -20.90
C ARG A 23 -57.14 21.76 -22.20
N HIS A 24 -56.89 21.15 -23.36
CA HIS A 24 -57.24 21.76 -24.64
C HIS A 24 -58.75 21.57 -24.93
N GLN A 25 -59.48 22.68 -25.01
CA GLN A 25 -60.87 22.76 -25.46
C GLN A 25 -60.97 22.47 -26.97
N ARG A 26 -61.95 21.63 -27.33
CA ARG A 26 -62.42 21.40 -28.70
C ARG A 26 -63.30 22.58 -29.15
N GLY A 27 -62.97 23.16 -30.29
CA GLY A 27 -63.86 24.00 -31.12
C GLY A 27 -63.64 23.63 -32.58
N GLY A 28 -64.71 23.29 -33.30
CA GLY A 28 -64.68 22.60 -34.59
C GLY A 28 -64.68 23.49 -35.83
N GLY A 29 -64.64 22.83 -36.99
CA GLY A 29 -65.08 23.37 -38.28
C GLY A 29 -64.22 23.01 -39.50
N GLY A 30 -64.68 22.05 -40.31
CA GLY A 30 -64.70 22.19 -41.77
C GLY A 30 -63.51 21.71 -42.63
N GLY A 31 -63.66 20.50 -43.19
CA GLY A 31 -63.58 20.21 -44.64
C GLY A 31 -62.26 20.35 -45.43
N GLY A 32 -61.83 19.27 -46.07
CA GLY A 32 -60.95 19.33 -47.25
C GLY A 32 -60.02 18.13 -47.43
N ARG A 33 -60.31 17.29 -48.45
CA ARG A 33 -59.51 16.13 -48.87
C ARG A 33 -58.21 16.57 -49.57
N GLY A 34 -57.14 15.81 -49.38
CA GLY A 34 -55.94 15.86 -50.22
C GLY A 34 -54.75 15.20 -49.52
N GLY A 35 -54.41 13.97 -49.93
CA GLY A 35 -53.23 13.26 -49.45
C GLY A 35 -51.98 13.69 -50.22
N GLU A 36 -50.90 13.95 -49.48
CA GLU A 36 -49.51 13.96 -49.98
C GLU A 36 -48.59 13.39 -48.89
N PRO A 37 -47.47 12.76 -49.27
CA PRO A 37 -46.80 11.76 -48.45
C PRO A 37 -46.02 12.38 -47.28
N ALA A 38 -45.96 11.62 -46.19
CA ALA A 38 -45.19 11.93 -45.00
C ALA A 38 -43.72 12.25 -45.35
N ARG A 39 -43.38 13.54 -45.32
CA ARG A 39 -42.00 13.99 -45.31
C ARG A 39 -41.39 13.53 -43.98
N ALA A 40 -40.49 12.54 -44.04
CA ALA A 40 -39.69 12.11 -42.91
C ALA A 40 -39.00 13.36 -42.33
N THR A 41 -39.48 13.82 -41.18
CA THR A 41 -38.78 14.82 -40.40
C THR A 41 -37.54 14.14 -39.86
N ASN A 42 -36.39 14.45 -40.45
CA ASN A 42 -35.12 14.28 -39.75
C ASN A 42 -35.27 15.07 -38.45
N MET A 43 -35.51 14.37 -37.34
CA MET A 43 -35.30 14.94 -36.01
C MET A 43 -33.79 15.14 -35.86
N SER A 44 -33.28 16.20 -36.48
CA SER A 44 -31.99 16.74 -36.11
C SER A 44 -32.13 17.17 -34.66
N PHE A 45 -31.54 16.41 -33.75
CA PHE A 45 -31.40 16.80 -32.35
C PHE A 45 -30.64 18.13 -32.32
N ASP A 46 -31.37 19.24 -32.18
CA ASP A 46 -30.77 20.55 -32.02
C ASP A 46 -30.25 20.65 -30.58
N PHE A 47 -28.96 20.31 -30.43
CA PHE A 47 -28.24 20.40 -29.16
C PHE A 47 -28.27 21.81 -28.55
N ARG A 48 -28.60 22.86 -29.32
CA ARG A 48 -28.78 24.23 -28.80
C ARG A 48 -29.95 24.34 -27.83
N ARG A 49 -30.92 23.43 -27.90
CA ARG A 49 -32.07 23.41 -26.99
C ARG A 49 -31.73 22.86 -25.59
N PHE A 50 -30.56 22.25 -25.43
CA PHE A 50 -30.01 21.79 -24.15
C PHE A 50 -29.04 22.80 -23.52
N ASP A 51 -29.15 24.09 -23.86
CA ASP A 51 -28.47 25.16 -23.12
C ASP A 51 -29.18 25.37 -21.76
N ILE A 52 -28.77 24.59 -20.76
CA ILE A 52 -29.23 24.69 -19.36
C ILE A 52 -28.82 26.04 -18.74
N TYR A 53 -27.75 26.66 -19.26
CA TYR A 53 -27.19 27.90 -18.74
C TYR A 53 -27.49 29.08 -19.67
N ARG A 54 -28.77 29.46 -19.71
CA ARG A 54 -29.21 30.68 -20.39
C ARG A 54 -28.41 31.87 -19.84
N LYS A 55 -27.57 32.48 -20.69
CA LYS A 55 -26.74 33.62 -20.32
C LYS A 55 -27.61 34.76 -19.79
N VAL A 56 -27.33 35.20 -18.56
CA VAL A 56 -27.98 36.39 -18.01
C VAL A 56 -27.47 37.60 -18.81
N PRO A 57 -28.36 38.45 -19.35
CA PRO A 57 -27.95 39.65 -20.08
C PRO A 57 -27.10 40.55 -19.18
N LYS A 58 -26.01 41.09 -19.74
CA LYS A 58 -24.97 41.84 -19.01
C LYS A 58 -25.52 43.10 -18.32
N ASP A 59 -26.67 43.60 -18.75
CA ASP A 59 -27.32 44.80 -18.23
C ASP A 59 -27.95 44.60 -16.85
N LEU A 60 -28.16 43.34 -16.42
CA LEU A 60 -28.69 42.98 -15.10
C LEU A 60 -27.60 42.60 -14.08
N THR A 61 -26.33 42.60 -14.50
CA THR A 61 -25.18 42.24 -13.65
C THR A 61 -24.26 43.43 -13.45
N GLN A 62 -24.11 43.91 -12.21
CA GLN A 62 -23.12 44.92 -11.87
C GLN A 62 -21.91 44.30 -11.17
N PRO A 63 -20.67 44.62 -11.58
CA PRO A 63 -19.48 44.14 -10.91
C PRO A 63 -19.33 44.81 -9.53
N THR A 64 -19.03 44.02 -8.50
CA THR A 64 -18.76 44.52 -7.14
C THR A 64 -17.30 44.31 -6.77
N PHE A 65 -16.71 45.27 -6.05
CA PHE A 65 -15.31 45.18 -5.59
C PHE A 65 -15.11 44.02 -4.61
N THR A 66 -16.07 43.79 -3.71
CA THR A 66 -16.06 42.67 -2.77
C THR A 66 -16.10 41.32 -3.50
N GLY A 67 -16.91 41.19 -4.55
CA GLY A 67 -16.97 39.98 -5.38
C GLY A 67 -15.67 39.68 -6.12
N ALA A 68 -14.93 40.72 -6.54
CA ALA A 68 -13.61 40.56 -7.16
C ALA A 68 -12.59 39.97 -6.18
N ILE A 69 -12.53 40.46 -4.94
CA ILE A 69 -11.61 39.94 -3.90
C ILE A 69 -11.94 38.48 -3.58
N ILE A 70 -13.23 38.15 -3.36
CA ILE A 70 -13.67 36.78 -3.07
C ILE A 70 -13.28 35.84 -4.21
N SER A 71 -13.46 36.27 -5.47
CA SER A 71 -13.11 35.47 -6.64
C SER A 71 -11.61 35.17 -6.74
N VAL A 72 -10.75 36.16 -6.47
CA VAL A 72 -9.29 35.97 -6.45
C VAL A 72 -8.88 34.99 -5.35
N CYS A 73 -9.39 35.15 -4.13
CA CYS A 73 -9.11 34.24 -3.02
C CYS A 73 -9.58 32.80 -3.33
N CYS A 74 -10.75 32.63 -3.94
CA CYS A 74 -11.25 31.32 -4.35
C CYS A 74 -10.34 30.66 -5.40
N CYS A 75 -9.83 31.43 -6.37
CA CYS A 75 -8.91 30.89 -7.38
C CYS A 75 -7.60 30.39 -6.75
N PHE A 76 -7.01 31.14 -5.82
CA PHE A 76 -5.81 30.71 -5.09
C PHE A 76 -6.08 29.46 -4.24
N PHE A 77 -7.23 29.39 -3.58
CA PHE A 77 -7.59 28.24 -2.77
C PHE A 77 -7.83 26.97 -3.61
N ILE A 78 -8.55 27.09 -4.74
CA ILE A 78 -8.74 25.99 -5.69
C ILE A 78 -7.40 25.52 -6.24
N LEU A 79 -6.51 26.44 -6.63
CA LEU A 79 -5.18 26.10 -7.12
C LEU A 79 -4.37 25.36 -6.04
N PHE A 80 -4.39 25.84 -4.80
CA PHE A 80 -3.71 25.18 -3.69
C PHE A 80 -4.24 23.75 -3.44
N LEU A 81 -5.56 23.57 -3.36
CA LEU A 81 -6.15 22.25 -3.18
C LEU A 81 -5.87 21.31 -4.35
N LEU A 82 -5.90 21.83 -5.58
CA LEU A 82 -5.62 21.06 -6.78
C LEU A 82 -4.15 20.64 -6.85
N LEU A 83 -3.22 21.54 -6.50
CA LEU A 83 -1.80 21.21 -6.40
C LEU A 83 -1.55 20.19 -5.29
N SER A 84 -2.21 20.32 -4.13
CA SER A 84 -2.13 19.35 -3.04
C SER A 84 -2.61 17.96 -3.47
N GLU A 85 -3.78 17.86 -4.10
CA GLU A 85 -4.30 16.59 -4.63
C GLU A 85 -3.45 16.04 -5.79
N LEU A 86 -2.93 16.90 -6.66
CA LEU A 86 -2.03 16.49 -7.75
C LEU A 86 -0.72 15.94 -7.19
N THR A 87 -0.14 16.61 -6.18
CA THR A 87 1.02 16.08 -5.46
C THR A 87 0.66 14.79 -4.74
N GLY A 88 -0.54 14.63 -4.18
CA GLY A 88 -0.98 13.37 -3.58
C GLY A 88 -1.24 12.24 -4.58
N PHE A 89 -1.67 12.57 -5.80
CA PHE A 89 -1.86 11.62 -6.90
C PHE A 89 -0.54 11.14 -7.49
N ILE A 90 0.45 12.04 -7.58
CA ILE A 90 1.78 11.77 -8.14
C ILE A 90 2.73 11.20 -7.08
N ALA A 91 2.70 11.72 -5.85
CA ALA A 91 3.54 11.25 -4.75
C ALA A 91 3.08 9.86 -4.33
N THR A 92 3.98 8.90 -4.49
CA THR A 92 3.78 7.52 -4.09
C THR A 92 3.92 7.35 -2.57
N GLU A 93 3.16 8.08 -1.75
CA GLU A 93 3.22 7.87 -0.30
C GLU A 93 2.66 6.49 0.05
N VAL A 94 3.53 5.63 0.59
CA VAL A 94 3.12 4.38 1.25
C VAL A 94 2.59 4.79 2.61
N LYS A 95 1.30 5.12 2.66
CA LYS A 95 0.56 5.23 3.92
C LYS A 95 -0.02 3.87 4.26
N GLU A 96 0.31 3.42 5.45
CA GLU A 96 -0.20 2.22 6.11
C GLU A 96 -1.73 2.36 6.25
N CYS A 97 -2.50 1.45 5.65
CA CYS A 97 -3.95 1.45 5.81
C CYS A 97 -4.30 0.70 7.11
N GLU A 98 -4.58 1.44 8.18
CA GLU A 98 -5.20 0.89 9.38
C GLU A 98 -6.73 0.84 9.19
N ARG A 99 -7.36 -0.27 9.59
CA ARG A 99 -8.79 -0.51 9.45
C ARG A 99 -9.51 0.07 10.67
N ASN A 100 -10.04 1.29 10.56
CA ASN A 100 -11.03 1.77 11.53
C ASN A 100 -12.38 1.06 11.32
N ARG A 101 -12.93 0.50 12.41
CA ARG A 101 -14.13 -0.36 12.41
C ARG A 101 -15.45 0.42 12.25
N GLU A 102 -15.44 1.74 12.42
CA GLU A 102 -16.68 2.53 12.50
C GLU A 102 -17.06 3.28 11.21
N ASP A 103 -16.11 3.59 10.33
CA ASP A 103 -16.39 4.30 9.08
C ASP A 103 -16.30 3.35 7.88
N LYS A 104 -17.46 2.97 7.34
CA LYS A 104 -17.59 2.23 6.06
C LYS A 104 -17.16 3.07 4.83
N VAL A 105 -16.10 3.88 4.96
CA VAL A 105 -15.52 4.69 3.88
C VAL A 105 -14.09 4.22 3.66
N LEU A 106 -13.88 3.45 2.59
CA LEU A 106 -12.57 2.95 2.18
C LEU A 106 -11.78 4.07 1.48
N SER A 107 -10.97 4.82 2.22
CA SER A 107 -9.99 5.74 1.62
C SER A 107 -8.58 5.18 1.70
N CYS A 108 -8.23 4.28 0.78
CA CYS A 108 -6.83 3.86 0.55
C CYS A 108 -6.40 4.35 -0.82
N TYR A 109 -5.54 5.38 -0.92
CA TYR A 109 -4.87 5.77 -2.19
C TYR A 109 -3.61 4.92 -2.46
N ARG A 110 -3.60 3.62 -2.12
CA ARG A 110 -2.75 2.52 -2.66
C ARG A 110 -3.21 1.22 -1.99
N LYS A 111 -4.16 0.50 -2.61
CA LYS A 111 -4.69 -0.74 -2.01
C LYS A 111 -3.70 -1.87 -2.30
N ARG A 112 -2.71 -2.08 -1.42
CA ARG A 112 -2.05 -3.39 -1.30
C ARG A 112 -3.12 -4.35 -0.78
N VAL A 113 -3.68 -5.17 -1.67
CA VAL A 113 -4.59 -6.23 -1.24
C VAL A 113 -3.69 -7.35 -0.73
N ASN A 114 -3.70 -7.59 0.59
CA ASN A 114 -3.09 -8.80 1.14
C ASN A 114 -4.13 -9.90 0.94
N GLU A 115 -4.01 -10.64 -0.16
CA GLU A 115 -4.83 -11.83 -0.39
C GLU A 115 -4.14 -13.03 0.24
N LEU A 116 -4.90 -13.78 1.03
CA LEU A 116 -4.49 -15.06 1.62
C LEU A 116 -5.10 -16.15 0.76
N TYR A 117 -4.27 -17.02 0.19
CA TYR A 117 -4.72 -18.18 -0.58
C TYR A 117 -3.85 -19.39 -0.29
N VAL A 118 -4.40 -20.58 -0.55
CA VAL A 118 -3.79 -21.87 -0.28
C VAL A 118 -3.35 -22.46 -1.62
N GLU A 119 -2.33 -21.86 -2.22
CA GLU A 119 -1.64 -22.46 -3.36
C GLU A 119 -0.15 -22.29 -3.16
N ASP A 120 0.63 -23.28 -3.58
CA ASP A 120 2.08 -23.12 -3.72
C ASP A 120 2.31 -22.02 -4.76
N PRO A 121 2.86 -20.87 -4.36
CA PRO A 121 3.00 -19.73 -5.26
C PRO A 121 3.97 -20.00 -6.40
N ASP A 122 4.83 -20.99 -6.22
CA ASP A 122 6.00 -21.20 -7.05
C ASP A 122 6.02 -22.66 -7.51
N LYS A 123 5.10 -22.95 -8.44
CA LYS A 123 4.93 -24.26 -9.07
C LYS A 123 6.08 -24.63 -10.02
N ASP A 124 6.86 -23.64 -10.46
CA ASP A 124 7.91 -23.81 -11.46
C ASP A 124 9.29 -24.07 -10.82
N SER A 125 9.53 -23.60 -9.59
CA SER A 125 10.72 -24.04 -8.85
C SER A 125 10.63 -25.52 -8.55
N SER A 126 11.78 -26.19 -8.59
CA SER A 126 11.98 -27.63 -8.41
C SER A 126 11.69 -28.15 -6.98
N GLY A 127 10.72 -27.58 -6.27
CA GLY A 127 10.39 -27.91 -4.88
C GLY A 127 11.42 -27.45 -3.86
N LYS A 128 12.32 -26.53 -4.23
CA LYS A 128 13.40 -26.02 -3.39
C LYS A 128 13.23 -24.54 -3.07
N ILE A 129 13.84 -24.10 -1.97
CA ILE A 129 13.91 -22.71 -1.51
C ILE A 129 15.38 -22.35 -1.38
N GLU A 130 15.79 -21.26 -2.03
CA GLU A 130 17.12 -20.69 -1.87
C GLU A 130 17.24 -19.99 -0.51
N VAL A 131 18.31 -20.25 0.22
CA VAL A 131 18.58 -19.69 1.54
C VAL A 131 19.89 -18.94 1.49
N THR A 132 19.91 -17.74 2.06
CA THR A 132 21.12 -16.95 2.27
C THR A 132 21.33 -16.78 3.76
N LEU A 133 22.44 -17.29 4.28
CA LEU A 133 22.86 -17.16 5.67
C LEU A 133 24.15 -16.36 5.75
N ASN A 134 24.19 -15.36 6.64
CA ASN A 134 25.37 -14.58 6.98
C ASN A 134 25.45 -14.48 8.51
N ILE A 135 26.44 -15.14 9.09
CA ILE A 135 26.61 -15.29 10.53
C ILE A 135 28.09 -15.12 10.90
N SER A 136 28.36 -14.43 12.00
CA SER A 136 29.71 -14.23 12.52
C SER A 136 29.87 -14.89 13.88
N LEU A 137 30.93 -15.68 14.03
CA LEU A 137 31.35 -16.34 15.28
C LEU A 137 32.74 -15.80 15.64
N PRO A 138 32.87 -14.83 16.56
CA PRO A 138 34.13 -14.14 16.79
C PRO A 138 35.20 -14.97 17.51
N ASN A 139 34.80 -16.09 18.13
CA ASN A 139 35.65 -16.95 18.95
C ASN A 139 35.76 -18.38 18.39
N LEU A 140 35.42 -18.59 17.10
CA LEU A 140 35.53 -19.87 16.42
C LEU A 140 36.26 -19.73 15.08
N HIS A 141 37.35 -20.50 14.91
CA HIS A 141 38.12 -20.53 13.67
C HIS A 141 37.31 -21.04 12.47
N CYS A 142 37.57 -20.48 11.29
CA CYS A 142 36.90 -20.84 10.03
C CYS A 142 37.12 -22.29 9.57
N GLU A 143 38.20 -22.95 10.00
CA GLU A 143 38.43 -24.36 9.63
C GLU A 143 37.47 -25.31 10.36
N LEU A 144 36.96 -24.88 11.52
CA LEU A 144 36.10 -25.69 12.38
C LEU A 144 34.62 -25.56 12.05
N ILE A 145 34.20 -24.48 11.39
CA ILE A 145 32.78 -24.24 11.09
C ILE A 145 32.31 -25.09 9.90
N GLY A 146 31.17 -25.75 10.06
CA GLY A 146 30.46 -26.49 9.01
C GLY A 146 28.98 -26.16 9.01
N LEU A 147 28.34 -26.33 7.84
CA LEU A 147 26.90 -26.24 7.66
C LEU A 147 26.37 -27.62 7.32
N ASP A 148 25.43 -28.10 8.12
CA ASP A 148 24.78 -29.38 7.91
C ASP A 148 23.29 -29.14 7.59
N ILE A 149 22.75 -29.84 6.59
CA ILE A 149 21.36 -29.70 6.14
C ILE A 149 20.66 -31.04 6.30
N GLN A 150 19.51 -31.06 6.97
CA GLN A 150 18.71 -32.26 7.20
C GLN A 150 17.21 -31.97 7.01
N ASP A 151 16.50 -32.82 6.27
CA ASP A 151 15.04 -32.74 6.15
C ASP A 151 14.33 -34.02 6.57
N GLU A 152 13.00 -33.94 6.74
CA GLU A 152 12.16 -35.08 7.11
C GLU A 152 11.99 -36.12 5.98
N MET A 153 12.33 -35.77 4.74
CA MET A 153 12.35 -36.70 3.61
C MET A 153 13.63 -37.54 3.53
N GLY A 154 14.54 -37.37 4.48
CA GLY A 154 15.77 -38.16 4.59
C GLY A 154 16.96 -37.59 3.83
N ARG A 155 16.89 -36.34 3.34
CA ARG A 155 18.10 -35.63 2.89
C ARG A 155 18.95 -35.33 4.12
N HIS A 156 20.22 -35.68 4.06
CA HIS A 156 21.20 -35.35 5.07
C HIS A 156 22.51 -35.04 4.36
N GLU A 157 22.88 -33.77 4.30
CA GLU A 157 24.14 -33.28 3.75
C GLU A 157 25.02 -32.78 4.90
N ILE A 158 26.16 -33.44 5.11
CA ILE A 158 27.14 -33.07 6.14
C ILE A 158 28.19 -32.17 5.49
N GLY A 159 28.48 -31.03 6.11
CA GLY A 159 29.54 -30.12 5.68
C GLY A 159 29.32 -29.55 4.29
N HIS A 160 28.14 -28.99 4.03
CA HIS A 160 27.82 -28.28 2.80
C HIS A 160 28.80 -27.10 2.62
N ILE A 161 29.69 -27.21 1.64
CA ILE A 161 30.74 -26.21 1.33
C ILE A 161 30.39 -25.39 0.08
N ASP A 162 29.48 -25.87 -0.77
CA ASP A 162 29.15 -25.22 -2.03
C ASP A 162 28.59 -23.81 -1.80
N ASN A 163 29.09 -22.84 -2.58
CA ASN A 163 28.72 -21.42 -2.48
C ASN A 163 28.81 -20.82 -1.05
N SER A 164 29.74 -21.34 -0.24
CA SER A 164 30.06 -20.79 1.06
C SER A 164 31.39 -20.04 1.06
N VAL A 165 31.41 -18.89 1.74
CA VAL A 165 32.57 -18.03 1.92
C VAL A 165 32.84 -17.90 3.41
N LYS A 166 34.07 -18.22 3.80
CA LYS A 166 34.57 -18.12 5.17
C LYS A 166 35.59 -16.99 5.24
N ILE A 167 35.28 -15.95 6.01
CA ILE A 167 36.11 -14.75 6.16
C ILE A 167 36.66 -14.75 7.59
N PRO A 168 37.99 -14.78 7.78
CA PRO A 168 38.58 -14.73 9.13
C PRO A 168 38.27 -13.39 9.80
N LEU A 169 37.92 -13.44 11.08
CA LEU A 169 37.74 -12.30 11.97
C LEU A 169 38.82 -12.32 13.06
N ASN A 170 39.07 -11.18 13.71
CA ASN A 170 39.97 -11.09 14.87
C ASN A 170 41.35 -11.73 14.63
N ASN A 171 42.00 -11.38 13.51
CA ASN A 171 43.30 -11.95 13.11
C ASN A 171 43.32 -13.48 12.93
N GLY A 172 42.16 -14.10 12.74
CA GLY A 172 42.02 -15.54 12.49
C GLY A 172 41.24 -16.28 13.56
N ASP A 173 41.09 -15.71 14.76
CA ASP A 173 40.44 -16.35 15.92
C ASP A 173 38.92 -16.52 15.76
N GLY A 174 38.32 -15.71 14.88
CA GLY A 174 36.90 -15.79 14.56
C GLY A 174 36.63 -16.06 13.09
N CYS A 175 35.37 -16.33 12.77
CA CYS A 175 34.92 -16.56 11.41
C CYS A 175 33.60 -15.88 11.12
N ARG A 176 33.55 -15.15 10.01
CA ARG A 176 32.30 -14.78 9.35
C ARG A 176 32.01 -15.78 8.24
N PHE A 177 30.86 -16.42 8.33
CA PHE A 177 30.40 -17.45 7.43
C PHE A 177 29.20 -16.94 6.63
N GLU A 178 29.39 -16.85 5.32
CA GLU A 178 28.36 -16.50 4.36
C GLU A 178 28.08 -17.72 3.48
N SER A 179 26.83 -18.15 3.36
CA SER A 179 26.47 -19.34 2.60
C SER A 179 25.18 -19.15 1.83
N HIS A 180 25.17 -19.65 0.60
CA HIS A 180 24.02 -19.68 -0.30
C HIS A 180 23.70 -21.12 -0.68
N PHE A 181 22.61 -21.66 -0.15
CA PHE A 181 22.26 -23.08 -0.31
C PHE A 181 20.75 -23.25 -0.51
N SER A 182 20.34 -24.40 -1.05
CA SER A 182 18.92 -24.71 -1.30
C SER A 182 18.39 -25.80 -0.36
N ILE A 183 17.25 -25.51 0.27
CA ILE A 183 16.51 -26.46 1.12
C ILE A 183 15.25 -26.94 0.39
N ASN A 184 14.74 -28.12 0.75
CA ASN A 184 13.48 -28.59 0.20
C ASN A 184 12.29 -27.85 0.85
N LYS A 185 11.19 -27.68 0.13
CA LYS A 185 9.91 -27.10 0.61
C LYS A 185 9.17 -28.04 1.59
N ILE A 186 9.90 -28.63 2.53
CA ILE A 186 9.43 -29.63 3.49
C ILE A 186 10.07 -29.31 4.85
N PRO A 187 9.37 -29.53 5.98
CA PRO A 187 9.95 -29.30 7.29
C PRO A 187 11.32 -29.97 7.46
N GLY A 188 12.22 -29.27 8.12
CA GLY A 188 13.60 -29.70 8.26
C GLY A 188 14.41 -28.78 9.17
N ASN A 189 15.71 -28.97 9.15
CA ASN A 189 16.65 -28.12 9.84
C ASN A 189 17.94 -27.97 9.04
N PHE A 190 18.58 -26.83 9.20
CA PHE A 190 20.00 -26.68 8.89
C PHE A 190 20.68 -26.16 10.14
N HIS A 191 21.92 -26.55 10.37
CA HIS A 191 22.62 -26.14 11.57
C HIS A 191 24.08 -25.86 11.28
N VAL A 192 24.59 -24.84 11.97
CA VAL A 192 26.01 -24.48 11.96
C VAL A 192 26.64 -25.18 13.15
N SER A 193 27.64 -26.01 12.88
CA SER A 193 28.25 -26.89 13.87
C SER A 193 29.75 -26.98 13.65
N THR A 194 30.44 -27.64 14.58
CA THR A 194 31.82 -28.08 14.39
C THR A 194 31.92 -29.52 13.91
N HIS A 195 30.80 -30.21 13.71
CA HIS A 195 30.76 -31.64 13.40
C HIS A 195 31.46 -31.97 12.08
N SER A 196 31.39 -31.08 11.11
CA SER A 196 32.01 -31.26 9.79
C SER A 196 33.54 -31.01 9.79
N ALA A 197 34.14 -30.61 10.91
CA ALA A 197 35.57 -30.37 11.02
C ALA A 197 36.37 -31.67 11.19
N THR A 198 37.57 -31.72 10.59
CA THR A 198 38.51 -32.87 10.68
C THR A 198 38.90 -33.20 12.12
N ALA A 199 38.95 -32.20 13.00
CA ALA A 199 39.24 -32.35 14.42
C ALA A 199 38.23 -31.54 15.25
N GLN A 200 37.60 -32.21 16.22
CA GLN A 200 36.65 -31.57 17.13
C GLN A 200 37.38 -30.74 18.19
N PRO A 201 37.06 -29.45 18.35
CA PRO A 201 37.62 -28.63 19.44
C PRO A 201 37.10 -29.13 20.79
N GLN A 202 37.92 -29.00 21.84
CA GLN A 202 37.51 -29.39 23.20
C GLN A 202 36.47 -28.44 23.79
N ASN A 203 36.60 -27.14 23.51
CA ASN A 203 35.70 -26.09 24.00
C ASN A 203 35.27 -25.19 22.81
N PRO A 204 34.31 -25.65 21.98
CA PRO A 204 33.74 -24.81 20.93
C PRO A 204 32.92 -23.67 21.53
N ASP A 205 33.22 -22.43 21.12
CA ASP A 205 32.41 -21.26 21.45
C ASP A 205 31.38 -21.01 20.34
N MET A 206 30.09 -21.10 20.68
CA MET A 206 28.96 -20.90 19.77
C MET A 206 28.29 -19.52 19.93
N THR A 207 28.92 -18.58 20.63
CA THR A 207 28.51 -17.18 20.63
C THR A 207 28.60 -16.60 19.22
N HIS A 208 27.56 -15.88 18.78
CA HIS A 208 27.45 -15.48 17.39
C HIS A 208 26.61 -14.22 17.20
N VAL A 209 26.75 -13.62 16.01
CA VAL A 209 25.92 -12.52 15.51
C VAL A 209 25.35 -12.92 14.15
N ILE A 210 24.03 -12.90 14.01
CA ILE A 210 23.35 -13.17 12.73
C ILE A 210 23.19 -11.85 11.99
N HIS A 211 23.86 -11.71 10.85
CA HIS A 211 23.75 -10.51 10.01
C HIS A 211 22.59 -10.63 9.03
N LYS A 212 22.37 -11.81 8.45
CA LYS A 212 21.31 -12.03 7.47
C LYS A 212 20.87 -13.48 7.47
N LEU A 213 19.56 -13.69 7.49
CA LEU A 213 18.95 -14.95 7.12
C LEU A 213 17.73 -14.64 6.25
N SER A 214 17.79 -15.01 4.97
CA SER A 214 16.68 -14.76 4.04
C SER A 214 16.40 -15.98 3.18
N PHE A 215 15.12 -16.13 2.80
CA PHE A 215 14.59 -17.26 2.05
C PHE A 215 13.96 -16.76 0.74
N GLY A 216 14.30 -17.40 -0.38
CA GLY A 216 13.86 -17.07 -1.74
C GLY A 216 14.43 -15.76 -2.27
N ASP A 217 13.62 -15.09 -3.11
CA ASP A 217 14.03 -13.86 -3.78
C ASP A 217 14.31 -12.72 -2.79
N GLN A 218 15.44 -12.04 -2.97
CA GLN A 218 15.76 -10.85 -2.17
C GLN A 218 15.03 -9.61 -2.71
N LEU A 219 14.00 -9.18 -1.99
CA LEU A 219 13.32 -7.92 -2.27
C LEU A 219 14.22 -6.73 -1.93
N GLN A 220 14.65 -5.97 -2.95
CA GLN A 220 15.34 -4.68 -2.75
C GLN A 220 14.38 -3.52 -2.47
N ALA A 221 13.07 -3.78 -2.39
CA ALA A 221 12.07 -2.77 -2.12
C ALA A 221 12.14 -2.35 -0.65
N GLN A 222 12.93 -1.30 -0.35
CA GLN A 222 13.07 -0.60 0.95
C GLN A 222 11.73 -0.12 1.59
N LYS A 223 10.58 -0.47 1.01
CA LYS A 223 9.25 0.07 1.29
C LYS A 223 8.22 -0.99 1.73
N ILE A 224 8.65 -2.23 1.93
CA ILE A 224 7.79 -3.31 2.41
C ILE A 224 8.14 -3.57 3.88
N ARG A 225 7.24 -3.17 4.78
CA ARG A 225 7.28 -3.63 6.17
C ARG A 225 6.87 -5.10 6.19
N GLY A 226 7.83 -5.99 6.37
CA GLY A 226 7.62 -7.43 6.47
C GLY A 226 8.82 -8.11 7.13
N SER A 227 8.59 -9.28 7.71
CA SER A 227 9.60 -10.05 8.46
C SER A 227 10.40 -10.94 7.51
N PHE A 228 11.09 -10.33 6.54
CA PHE A 228 11.90 -11.05 5.54
C PHE A 228 13.31 -11.39 6.04
N ASN A 229 13.78 -10.68 7.07
CA ASN A 229 15.07 -10.90 7.74
C ASN A 229 14.89 -10.69 9.26
N ALA A 230 14.04 -11.50 9.89
CA ALA A 230 13.65 -11.33 11.29
C ALA A 230 14.82 -11.45 12.29
N LEU A 231 15.90 -12.12 11.87
CA LEU A 231 17.11 -12.35 12.66
C LEU A 231 18.23 -11.35 12.34
N GLU A 232 17.95 -10.30 11.57
CA GLU A 232 18.93 -9.26 11.26
C GLU A 232 19.46 -8.60 12.53
N GLY A 233 20.78 -8.68 12.73
CA GLY A 233 21.44 -8.10 13.90
C GLY A 233 21.17 -8.85 15.20
N ALA A 234 20.68 -10.10 15.15
CA ALA A 234 20.52 -10.90 16.36
C ALA A 234 21.89 -11.21 16.99
N ASP A 235 22.11 -10.73 18.20
CA ASP A 235 23.36 -10.83 18.94
C ASP A 235 23.24 -11.83 20.10
N LYS A 236 24.17 -12.80 20.13
CA LYS A 236 24.35 -13.82 21.18
C LYS A 236 25.79 -13.85 21.68
N LEU A 237 26.46 -12.70 21.77
CA LEU A 237 27.83 -12.60 22.29
C LEU A 237 27.91 -12.73 23.81
N SER A 238 26.81 -12.45 24.53
CA SER A 238 26.76 -12.54 26.00
C SER A 238 26.22 -13.87 26.53
N SER A 239 25.89 -14.83 25.66
CA SER A 239 25.37 -16.14 26.06
C SER A 239 26.48 -17.08 26.52
N ASN A 240 26.11 -18.25 27.01
CA ASN A 240 27.09 -19.27 27.39
C ASN A 240 27.80 -19.81 26.13
N PRO A 241 29.16 -19.78 26.05
CA PRO A 241 29.92 -20.29 24.91
C PRO A 241 29.60 -21.74 24.51
N LEU A 242 29.29 -22.59 25.51
CA LEU A 242 29.03 -24.01 25.32
C LEU A 242 27.53 -24.32 25.11
N ALA A 243 26.68 -23.30 25.01
CA ALA A 243 25.25 -23.50 24.77
C ALA A 243 24.95 -23.70 23.29
N SER A 244 24.00 -24.60 23.03
CA SER A 244 23.34 -24.71 21.74
C SER A 244 22.24 -23.65 21.62
N HIS A 245 22.09 -23.13 20.41
CA HIS A 245 21.09 -22.11 20.08
C HIS A 245 20.10 -22.68 19.07
N ASP A 246 18.85 -22.85 19.47
CA ASP A 246 17.77 -23.30 18.59
C ASP A 246 16.90 -22.13 18.14
N TYR A 247 16.91 -21.87 16.84
CA TYR A 247 16.02 -20.96 16.15
C TYR A 247 14.91 -21.76 15.47
N ILE A 248 13.69 -21.63 15.97
CA ILE A 248 12.49 -22.24 15.40
C ILE A 248 11.87 -21.21 14.46
N LEU A 249 11.93 -21.50 13.17
CA LEU A 249 11.50 -20.64 12.07
C LEU A 249 10.16 -21.14 11.52
N LYS A 250 9.17 -20.25 11.43
CA LYS A 250 7.93 -20.51 10.71
C LYS A 250 7.92 -19.69 9.44
N ILE A 251 8.12 -20.35 8.31
CA ILE A 251 8.28 -19.74 6.99
C ILE A 251 6.92 -19.58 6.33
N VAL A 252 6.63 -18.38 5.84
CA VAL A 252 5.40 -18.00 5.15
C VAL A 252 5.73 -17.63 3.70
N PRO A 253 5.31 -18.45 2.72
CA PRO A 253 5.46 -18.13 1.30
C PRO A 253 4.78 -16.79 0.97
N THR A 254 5.49 -15.94 0.23
CA THR A 254 4.99 -14.63 -0.17
C THR A 254 5.14 -14.45 -1.68
N VAL A 255 4.15 -13.82 -2.32
CA VAL A 255 4.20 -13.41 -3.72
C VAL A 255 4.17 -11.89 -3.76
N TYR A 256 5.15 -11.31 -4.44
CA TYR A 256 5.18 -9.88 -4.70
C TYR A 256 4.98 -9.63 -6.20
N GLU A 257 3.93 -8.90 -6.53
CA GLU A 257 3.59 -8.52 -7.91
C GLU A 257 3.78 -7.00 -8.06
N ASP A 258 4.78 -6.62 -8.86
CA ASP A 258 5.07 -5.22 -9.19
C ASP A 258 4.00 -4.64 -10.15
N MET A 259 3.95 -3.32 -10.27
CA MET A 259 3.15 -2.56 -11.23
C MET A 259 3.30 -3.03 -12.68
N SER A 260 4.47 -3.61 -13.01
CA SER A 260 4.78 -4.16 -14.33
C SER A 260 4.22 -5.57 -14.56
N GLY A 261 3.59 -6.18 -13.54
CA GLY A 261 3.15 -7.58 -13.55
C GLY A 261 4.27 -8.59 -13.32
N LYS A 262 5.50 -8.14 -13.03
CA LYS A 262 6.61 -9.02 -12.66
C LYS A 262 6.35 -9.59 -11.27
N GLN A 263 6.33 -10.92 -11.17
CA GLN A 263 6.19 -11.65 -9.91
C GLN A 263 7.57 -12.00 -9.33
N GLN A 264 7.68 -11.95 -8.02
CA GLN A 264 8.82 -12.40 -7.23
C GLN A 264 8.29 -13.25 -6.07
N TYR A 265 9.08 -14.23 -5.63
CA TYR A 265 8.67 -15.21 -4.62
C TYR A 265 9.57 -15.15 -3.37
N PRO A 266 9.50 -14.04 -2.60
CA PRO A 266 10.18 -13.96 -1.32
C PRO A 266 9.46 -14.80 -0.26
N PHE A 267 10.17 -15.15 0.82
CA PHE A 267 9.56 -15.81 1.97
C PHE A 267 9.75 -14.96 3.22
N GLN A 268 8.68 -14.80 3.99
CA GLN A 268 8.74 -14.19 5.31
C GLN A 268 8.91 -15.30 6.35
N TYR A 269 9.42 -14.96 7.52
CA TYR A 269 9.43 -15.91 8.62
C TYR A 269 9.31 -15.23 9.97
N THR A 270 8.77 -15.96 10.93
CA THR A 270 8.84 -15.61 12.35
C THR A 270 9.84 -16.52 13.04
N VAL A 271 10.40 -16.02 14.14
CA VAL A 271 11.43 -16.73 14.89
C VAL A 271 11.08 -16.83 16.37
N ALA A 272 11.30 -18.02 16.94
CA ALA A 272 11.39 -18.24 18.37
C ALA A 272 12.78 -18.81 18.68
N ASN A 273 13.44 -18.29 19.72
CA ASN A 273 14.78 -18.71 20.10
C ASN A 273 14.79 -19.47 21.44
N LYS A 274 15.62 -20.51 21.53
CA LYS A 274 15.85 -21.29 22.74
C LYS A 274 17.35 -21.53 22.92
N GLU A 275 17.83 -21.42 24.15
CA GLU A 275 19.23 -21.67 24.53
C GLU A 275 19.28 -22.82 25.54
N TYR A 276 20.18 -23.79 25.33
CA TYR A 276 20.35 -24.92 26.24
C TYR A 276 21.72 -25.59 26.08
N VAL A 277 22.19 -26.26 27.13
CA VAL A 277 23.44 -27.05 27.12
C VAL A 277 23.06 -28.52 27.19
N VAL A 278 23.59 -29.35 26.28
CA VAL A 278 23.39 -30.81 26.31
C VAL A 278 24.71 -31.52 26.53
N TYR A 279 24.74 -32.38 27.54
CA TYR A 279 25.85 -33.28 27.78
C TYR A 279 25.60 -34.59 27.02
N SER A 280 26.53 -34.98 26.15
CA SER A 280 26.53 -36.32 25.55
C SER A 280 26.73 -37.39 26.63
N HIS A 281 26.33 -38.63 26.36
CA HIS A 281 26.64 -39.80 27.20
C HIS A 281 28.14 -39.99 27.46
N THR A 282 28.99 -39.47 26.57
CA THR A 282 30.45 -39.46 26.70
C THR A 282 31.00 -38.31 27.56
N GLY A 283 30.11 -37.46 28.11
CA GLY A 283 30.47 -36.24 28.83
C GLY A 283 30.92 -35.08 27.92
N ARG A 284 31.05 -35.31 26.60
CA ARG A 284 31.40 -34.27 25.63
C ARG A 284 30.18 -33.40 25.31
N ILE A 285 30.40 -32.11 25.18
CA ILE A 285 29.40 -31.14 24.74
C ILE A 285 29.68 -30.84 23.28
N THR A 286 28.73 -31.13 22.40
CA THR A 286 28.77 -30.75 20.98
C THR A 286 27.68 -29.72 20.76
N PRO A 287 27.96 -28.43 21.05
CA PRO A 287 27.00 -27.37 20.83
C PRO A 287 26.87 -27.12 19.33
N ALA A 288 25.72 -26.59 18.93
CA ALA A 288 25.47 -26.18 17.55
C ALA A 288 24.38 -25.10 17.51
N ILE A 289 24.36 -24.38 16.40
CA ILE A 289 23.37 -23.33 16.11
C ILE A 289 22.36 -23.92 15.13
N TRP A 290 21.19 -24.29 15.61
CA TRP A 290 20.15 -24.96 14.84
C TRP A 290 19.13 -23.96 14.29
N PHE A 291 18.82 -24.09 13.01
CA PHE A 291 17.72 -23.41 12.35
C PHE A 291 16.69 -24.46 11.92
N ARG A 292 15.70 -24.70 12.78
CA ARG A 292 14.60 -25.63 12.52
C ARG A 292 13.52 -24.86 11.79
N TYR A 293 13.14 -25.27 10.60
CA TYR A 293 12.18 -24.55 9.78
C TYR A 293 10.97 -25.42 9.44
N ASP A 294 9.81 -24.78 9.38
CA ASP A 294 8.54 -25.38 8.97
C ASP A 294 7.76 -24.37 8.12
N LEU A 295 7.08 -24.86 7.08
CA LEU A 295 6.35 -24.04 6.13
C LEU A 295 4.88 -23.93 6.53
N THR A 296 4.36 -22.72 6.56
CA THR A 296 2.92 -22.52 6.76
C THR A 296 2.17 -22.83 5.47
N PRO A 297 0.97 -23.43 5.54
CA PRO A 297 0.16 -23.76 4.36
C PRO A 297 -0.53 -22.55 3.72
N ILE A 298 -0.18 -21.32 4.12
CA ILE A 298 -0.83 -20.09 3.71
C ILE A 298 0.17 -19.24 2.94
N THR A 299 -0.26 -18.70 1.80
CA THR A 299 0.55 -17.82 0.96
C THR A 299 0.03 -16.38 1.05
N LEU A 300 0.95 -15.43 1.23
CA LEU A 300 0.66 -13.99 1.24
C LEU A 300 0.92 -13.39 -0.15
N LYS A 301 -0.07 -12.80 -0.81
CA LYS A 301 0.17 -12.06 -2.06
C LYS A 301 0.05 -10.55 -1.86
N TYR A 302 1.11 -9.84 -2.23
CA TYR A 302 1.19 -8.38 -2.28
C TYR A 302 1.10 -7.93 -3.73
N ILE A 303 0.04 -7.19 -4.06
CA ILE A 303 -0.17 -6.61 -5.39
C ILE A 303 -0.04 -5.10 -5.31
N GLU A 304 0.84 -4.53 -6.12
CA GLU A 304 0.89 -3.09 -6.32
C GLU A 304 -0.08 -2.65 -7.41
N ARG A 305 -1.09 -1.86 -7.04
CA ARG A 305 -2.00 -1.24 -8.02
C ARG A 305 -1.93 0.28 -7.97
N ARG A 306 -1.91 0.87 -9.17
CA ARG A 306 -2.15 2.30 -9.36
C ARG A 306 -3.60 2.63 -9.08
N GLN A 307 -3.79 3.87 -8.66
CA GLN A 307 -5.09 4.38 -8.34
C GLN A 307 -5.81 4.79 -9.62
N PRO A 308 -7.10 4.47 -9.73
CA PRO A 308 -7.82 4.68 -10.97
C PRO A 308 -8.14 6.17 -11.17
N LEU A 309 -8.04 6.63 -12.41
CA LEU A 309 -8.20 8.04 -12.80
C LEU A 309 -9.56 8.64 -12.39
N TYR A 310 -10.61 7.82 -12.29
CA TYR A 310 -11.92 8.30 -11.87
C TYR A 310 -11.89 8.94 -10.49
N ARG A 311 -11.03 8.45 -9.58
CA ARG A 311 -10.95 8.98 -8.22
C ARG A 311 -10.42 10.40 -8.21
N PHE A 312 -9.41 10.67 -9.05
CA PHE A 312 -8.87 12.01 -9.26
C PHE A 312 -9.91 12.95 -9.91
N ILE A 313 -10.67 12.45 -10.89
CA ILE A 313 -11.73 13.24 -11.52
C ILE A 313 -12.82 13.59 -10.50
N THR A 314 -13.22 12.64 -9.65
CA THR A 314 -14.22 12.89 -8.60
C THR A 314 -13.75 13.89 -7.54
N THR A 315 -12.46 13.88 -7.17
CA THR A 315 -11.91 14.86 -6.21
C THR A 315 -11.83 16.26 -6.82
N ILE A 316 -11.44 16.39 -8.09
CA ILE A 316 -11.51 17.67 -8.81
C ILE A 316 -12.94 18.22 -8.81
N CYS A 317 -13.92 17.39 -9.14
CA CYS A 317 -15.34 17.81 -9.12
C CYS A 317 -15.77 18.27 -7.73
N ALA A 318 -15.33 17.58 -6.67
CA ALA A 318 -15.64 17.93 -5.29
C ALA A 318 -14.98 19.25 -4.85
N ILE A 319 -13.72 19.50 -5.22
CA ILE A 319 -13.00 20.74 -4.90
C ILE A 319 -13.68 21.93 -5.57
N ILE A 320 -13.98 21.81 -6.86
CA ILE A 320 -14.64 22.85 -7.64
C ILE A 320 -16.04 23.12 -7.06
N GLY A 321 -16.87 22.09 -6.94
CA GLY A 321 -18.23 22.22 -6.42
C GLY A 321 -18.27 22.76 -4.99
N GLY A 322 -17.45 22.20 -4.11
CA GLY A 322 -17.35 22.62 -2.71
C GLY A 322 -16.92 24.07 -2.56
N THR A 323 -15.92 24.52 -3.32
CA THR A 323 -15.46 25.92 -3.25
C THR A 323 -16.55 26.89 -3.72
N PHE A 324 -17.26 26.59 -4.82
CA PHE A 324 -18.36 27.43 -5.29
C PHE A 324 -19.53 27.50 -4.30
N THR A 325 -19.91 26.37 -3.69
CA THR A 325 -20.96 26.35 -2.66
C THR A 325 -20.57 27.19 -1.45
N VAL A 326 -19.34 27.03 -0.96
CA VAL A 326 -18.83 27.78 0.21
C VAL A 326 -18.73 29.28 -0.11
N ALA A 327 -18.18 29.65 -1.27
CA ALA A 327 -18.10 31.05 -1.69
C ALA A 327 -19.48 31.73 -1.78
N GLY A 328 -20.49 31.03 -2.29
CA GLY A 328 -21.87 31.54 -2.36
C GLY A 328 -22.53 31.74 -0.99
N ILE A 329 -22.23 30.86 -0.02
CA ILE A 329 -22.69 31.03 1.37
C ILE A 329 -22.00 32.25 2.00
N PHE A 330 -20.68 32.38 1.83
CA PHE A 330 -19.93 33.53 2.36
C PHE A 330 -20.42 34.86 1.78
N ASP A 331 -20.63 34.96 0.46
CA ASP A 331 -21.16 36.17 -0.18
C ASP A 331 -22.55 36.55 0.36
N SER A 332 -23.42 35.55 0.54
CA SER A 332 -24.77 35.76 1.10
C SER A 332 -24.72 36.26 2.55
N CYS A 333 -23.82 35.72 3.37
CA CYS A 333 -23.62 36.17 4.75
C CYS A 333 -23.07 37.60 4.82
N ILE A 334 -22.07 37.94 4.01
CA ILE A 334 -21.46 39.28 3.97
C ILE A 334 -22.49 40.31 3.53
N PHE A 335 -23.28 40.02 2.49
CA PHE A 335 -24.32 40.92 2.02
C PHE A 335 -25.37 41.18 3.10
N THR A 336 -25.90 40.13 3.73
CA THR A 336 -26.89 40.23 4.82
C THR A 336 -26.33 41.03 6.00
N ALA A 337 -25.09 40.78 6.39
CA ALA A 337 -24.43 41.52 7.47
C ALA A 337 -24.22 43.01 7.12
N SER A 338 -23.86 43.31 5.87
CA SER A 338 -23.68 44.70 5.41
C SER A 338 -24.99 45.49 5.40
N GLU A 339 -26.11 44.86 5.01
CA GLU A 339 -27.43 45.47 5.08
C GLU A 339 -27.91 45.64 6.53
N ALA A 340 -27.69 44.63 7.38
CA ALA A 340 -28.01 44.72 8.79
C ALA A 340 -27.23 45.88 9.45
N TRP A 341 -25.93 45.99 9.19
CA TRP A 341 -25.10 47.08 9.72
C TRP A 341 -25.55 48.46 9.23
N LYS A 342 -25.91 48.59 7.94
CA LYS A 342 -26.52 49.82 7.41
C LYS A 342 -27.84 50.16 8.10
N LYS A 343 -28.69 49.17 8.37
CA LYS A 343 -29.96 49.36 9.10
C LYS A 343 -29.74 49.81 10.54
N ILE A 344 -28.70 49.30 11.21
CA ILE A 344 -28.30 49.73 12.57
C ILE A 344 -27.82 51.18 12.56
N GLN A 345 -26.97 51.57 11.60
CA GLN A 345 -26.47 52.95 11.52
C GLN A 345 -27.53 53.99 11.19
N LEU A 346 -28.58 53.61 10.46
CA LEU A 346 -29.69 54.50 10.13
C LEU A 346 -30.73 54.61 11.25
N GLY A 347 -30.52 53.96 12.41
CA GLY A 347 -31.41 54.05 13.58
C GLY A 347 -32.82 53.49 13.36
N LYS A 348 -33.05 52.71 12.30
CA LYS A 348 -34.38 52.20 11.91
C LYS A 348 -34.69 50.80 12.48
N MET A 349 -34.06 50.39 13.57
CA MET A 349 -34.47 49.18 14.29
C MET A 349 -35.50 49.57 15.36
N GLN A 350 -36.71 49.90 14.91
CA GLN A 350 -37.93 49.80 15.69
C GLN A 350 -38.95 48.96 14.92
#